data_AF-A0A5D4GY46-F1
#
_entry.id   AF-A0A5D4GY46-F1
#
_cell.length_a   1.000
_cell.length_b   1.000
_cell.length_c   1.000
_cell.angle_alpha   90.00
_cell.angle_beta   90.00
_cell.angle_gamma   90.00
#
_symmetry.space_group_name_H-M   'P 1'
#
loop_
_entity.id
_entity.type
_entity.pdbx_description
1 polymer ?
#
loop_
_entity_poly.entity_id
_entity_poly.type
_entity_poly.pdbx_seq_one_letter_code
_entity_poly.pdbx_strand_id
1 'polypeptide(L)'
;CHGDLHLGQLVRHPAPDGPWLLIDMDDAGVGDPAWDLGRPAAWYAAGLLAPEDWSTFLDAYRAAGGPAVPADGDPWPALDVPARALTVQTAAVALAKCAAEQRDPDDHEQLMIESCARIATLPPELATGPAS
;
A
#
# COMPACT_ATOMS: atom_id res chain seq x y z
N CYS A 1 6.66 -3.38 12.17
CA CYS A 1 5.59 -2.92 11.27
C CYS A 1 4.33 -2.67 12.08
N HIS A 2 3.47 -1.78 11.61
CA HIS A 2 2.12 -1.57 12.12
C HIS A 2 1.22 -2.77 11.85
N GLY A 3 1.38 -3.40 10.67
CA GLY A 3 0.61 -4.60 10.29
C GLY A 3 -0.67 -4.29 9.51
N ASP A 4 -1.29 -3.14 9.77
CA ASP A 4 -2.44 -2.66 8.97
C ASP A 4 -2.40 -1.16 8.66
N LEU A 5 -1.22 -0.56 8.39
CA LEU A 5 -1.11 0.90 8.22
C LEU A 5 -2.09 1.46 7.15
N HIS A 6 -3.00 2.34 7.56
CA HIS A 6 -3.82 3.18 6.68
C HIS A 6 -4.20 4.52 7.33
N LEU A 7 -4.65 5.52 6.54
CA LEU A 7 -4.93 6.88 7.03
C LEU A 7 -5.96 6.96 8.17
N GLY A 8 -6.87 5.98 8.25
CA GLY A 8 -7.84 5.85 9.34
C GLY A 8 -7.22 5.56 10.72
N GLN A 9 -5.95 5.15 10.76
CA GLN A 9 -5.20 4.91 12.00
C GLN A 9 -4.36 6.12 12.43
N LEU A 10 -4.51 7.26 11.75
CA LEU A 10 -3.87 8.52 12.15
C LEU A 10 -4.91 9.43 12.79
N VAL A 11 -4.62 9.88 14.01
CA VAL A 11 -5.48 10.84 14.74
C VAL A 11 -4.65 12.01 15.24
N ARG A 12 -5.29 13.18 15.38
CA ARG A 12 -4.67 14.34 16.05
C ARG A 12 -5.14 14.42 17.50
N HIS A 13 -4.20 14.58 18.43
CA HIS A 13 -4.54 14.74 19.84
C HIS A 13 -3.63 15.76 20.57
N PRO A 14 -4.20 16.76 21.28
CA PRO A 14 -5.63 17.06 21.35
C PRO A 14 -6.15 17.59 20.01
N ALA A 15 -7.39 17.26 19.66
CA ALA A 15 -8.00 17.75 18.42
C ALA A 15 -8.29 19.27 18.50
N PRO A 16 -8.24 20.02 17.38
CA PRO A 16 -7.84 19.58 16.04
C PRO A 16 -6.34 19.77 15.75
N ASP A 17 -5.59 20.45 16.63
CA ASP A 17 -4.26 20.99 16.30
C ASP A 17 -3.07 20.20 16.88
N GLY A 18 -3.35 19.19 17.69
CA GLY A 18 -2.32 18.32 18.28
C GLY A 18 -1.51 17.53 17.25
N PRO A 19 -0.40 16.92 17.68
CA PRO A 19 0.41 16.06 16.82
C PRO A 19 -0.41 14.88 16.28
N TRP A 20 0.02 14.38 15.13
CA TRP A 20 -0.45 13.10 14.60
C TRP A 20 0.07 11.96 15.46
N LEU A 21 -0.82 11.05 15.84
CA LEU A 21 -0.53 9.83 16.56
C LEU A 21 -1.04 8.65 15.73
N LEU A 22 -0.25 7.58 15.71
CA LEU A 22 -0.65 6.30 15.17
C LEU A 22 -1.39 5.52 16.26
N ILE A 23 -2.55 4.97 15.92
CA ILE A 23 -3.41 4.17 16.80
C ILE A 23 -3.63 2.79 16.21
N ASP A 24 -4.32 1.91 16.93
CA ASP A 24 -4.65 0.55 16.48
C ASP A 24 -3.42 -0.36 16.35
N MET A 25 -2.59 -0.35 17.39
CA MET A 25 -1.29 -1.05 17.43
C MET A 25 -1.40 -2.57 17.68
N ASP A 26 -2.60 -3.15 17.63
CA ASP A 26 -2.82 -4.56 18.02
C ASP A 26 -2.19 -5.54 17.02
N ASP A 27 -2.06 -5.15 15.75
CA ASP A 27 -1.39 -5.93 14.70
C ASP A 27 0.12 -5.66 14.60
N ALA A 28 0.65 -4.78 15.46
CA ALA A 28 2.04 -4.37 15.38
C ALA A 28 2.99 -5.48 15.82
N GLY A 29 4.04 -5.69 15.04
CA GLY A 29 4.96 -6.79 15.27
C GLY A 29 6.30 -6.67 14.55
N VAL A 30 7.15 -7.65 14.82
CA VAL A 30 8.41 -7.83 14.10
C VAL A 30 8.09 -8.31 12.68
N GLY A 31 8.48 -7.53 11.68
CA GLY A 31 8.24 -7.79 10.28
C GLY A 31 9.05 -6.83 9.41
N ASP A 32 9.08 -7.09 8.10
CA ASP A 32 9.73 -6.20 7.15
C ASP A 32 8.93 -4.89 7.01
N PRO A 33 9.51 -3.72 7.33
CA PRO A 33 8.83 -2.42 7.31
C PRO A 33 8.23 -2.05 5.96
N ALA A 34 8.69 -2.63 4.84
CA ALA A 34 8.11 -2.43 3.52
C ALA A 34 6.61 -2.78 3.46
N TRP A 35 6.13 -3.70 4.30
CA TRP A 35 4.72 -4.10 4.31
C TRP A 35 3.78 -2.99 4.76
N ASP A 36 4.22 -2.06 5.62
CA ASP A 36 3.41 -0.90 6.01
C ASP A 36 3.22 0.08 4.84
N LEU A 37 4.13 0.07 3.86
CA LEU A 37 4.05 0.90 2.66
C LEU A 37 3.36 0.20 1.47
N GLY A 38 3.03 -1.09 1.61
CA GLY A 38 2.49 -1.86 0.49
C GLY A 38 1.13 -1.35 0.01
N ARG A 39 0.25 -0.89 0.91
CA ARG A 39 -1.08 -0.37 0.55
C ARG A 39 -1.00 0.94 -0.26
N PRO A 40 -0.28 1.99 0.19
CA PRO A 40 -0.11 3.20 -0.63
C PRO A 40 0.68 2.93 -1.92
N ALA A 41 1.67 2.02 -1.90
CA ALA A 41 2.37 1.62 -3.11
C ALA A 41 1.46 0.90 -4.12
N ALA A 42 0.57 0.03 -3.65
CA ALA A 42 -0.45 -0.63 -4.48
C ALA A 42 -1.40 0.39 -5.12
N TRP A 43 -1.87 1.36 -4.35
CA TRP A 43 -2.74 2.43 -4.87
C TRP A 43 -2.04 3.28 -5.92
N TYR A 44 -0.78 3.65 -5.70
CA TYR A 44 0.02 4.37 -6.69
C TYR A 44 0.20 3.54 -7.97
N ALA A 45 0.60 2.27 -7.86
CA ALA A 45 0.77 1.38 -9.01
C ALA A 45 -0.54 1.12 -9.78
N ALA A 46 -1.67 1.07 -9.07
CA ALA A 46 -2.99 0.89 -9.67
C ALA A 46 -3.52 2.18 -10.34
N GLY A 47 -2.97 3.35 -10.00
CA GLY A 47 -3.44 4.66 -10.46
C GLY A 47 -4.54 5.28 -9.57
N LEU A 48 -4.76 4.76 -8.36
CA LEU A 48 -5.68 5.32 -7.36
C LEU A 48 -5.07 6.49 -6.58
N LEU A 49 -3.75 6.47 -6.37
CA LEU A 49 -3.02 7.54 -5.69
C LEU A 49 -2.28 8.37 -6.73
N ALA A 50 -2.49 9.69 -6.70
CA ALA A 50 -1.84 10.60 -7.62
C ALA A 50 -0.31 10.56 -7.45
N PRO A 51 0.49 10.67 -8.53
CA PRO A 51 1.95 10.63 -8.43
C PRO A 51 2.53 11.67 -7.47
N GLU A 52 1.98 12.89 -7.44
CA GLU A 52 2.39 13.96 -6.55
C GLU A 52 2.15 13.65 -5.06
N ASP A 53 1.05 12.98 -4.74
CA ASP A 53 0.72 12.57 -3.37
C ASP A 53 1.64 11.43 -2.94
N TRP A 54 1.89 10.46 -3.82
CA TRP A 54 2.84 9.39 -3.59
C TRP A 54 4.26 9.91 -3.34
N SER A 55 4.75 10.81 -4.20
CA SER A 55 6.06 11.44 -4.03
C SER A 55 6.14 12.23 -2.72
N THR A 56 5.12 13.05 -2.41
CA THR A 56 5.08 13.82 -1.16
C THR A 56 5.14 12.91 0.07
N PHE A 57 4.37 11.82 0.08
CA PHE A 57 4.39 10.84 1.15
C PHE A 57 5.76 10.16 1.30
N LEU A 58 6.32 9.67 0.19
CA LEU A 58 7.59 8.94 0.19
C LEU A 58 8.76 9.83 0.62
N ASP A 59 8.78 11.08 0.17
CA ASP A 59 9.80 12.06 0.56
C ASP A 59 9.70 12.40 2.05
N ALA A 60 8.49 12.58 2.58
CA ALA A 60 8.28 12.81 4.01
C ALA A 60 8.69 11.59 4.86
N TYR A 61 8.38 10.38 4.40
CA TYR A 61 8.78 9.13 5.06
C TYR A 61 10.31 8.99 5.11
N ARG A 62 11.00 9.25 3.99
CA ARG A 62 12.47 9.24 3.92
C ARG A 62 13.10 10.33 4.79
N ALA A 63 12.56 11.55 4.77
CA ALA A 63 13.04 12.65 5.60
C ALA A 63 12.90 12.37 7.10
N ALA A 64 11.89 11.58 7.50
CA ALA A 64 11.72 11.10 8.87
C ALA A 64 12.64 9.91 9.23
N GLY A 65 13.49 9.43 8.32
CA GLY A 65 14.38 8.29 8.53
C GLY A 65 13.69 6.93 8.43
N GLY A 66 12.57 6.85 7.70
CA GLY A 66 11.79 5.64 7.56
C GLY A 66 12.59 4.47 6.94
N PRO A 67 12.60 3.27 7.57
CA PRO A 67 13.50 2.18 7.18
C PRO A 67 12.98 1.28 6.04
N ALA A 68 11.73 1.43 5.60
CA ALA A 68 11.10 0.54 4.62
C ALA A 68 11.72 0.59 3.21
N VAL A 69 12.40 1.67 2.87
CA VAL A 69 12.94 1.93 1.54
C VAL A 69 14.31 2.61 1.66
N PRO A 70 15.15 2.56 0.60
CA PRO A 70 16.37 3.33 0.56
C PRO A 70 16.11 4.84 0.73
N ALA A 71 17.06 5.56 1.33
CA ALA A 71 16.97 6.99 1.58
C ALA A 71 16.86 7.82 0.28
N ASP A 72 17.39 7.29 -0.82
CA ASP A 72 17.31 7.86 -2.17
C ASP A 72 17.10 6.75 -3.22
N GLY A 73 16.85 7.13 -4.47
CA GLY A 73 16.71 6.18 -5.57
C GLY A 73 15.38 5.43 -5.62
N ASP A 74 15.39 4.28 -6.30
CA ASP A 74 14.21 3.49 -6.62
C ASP A 74 13.69 2.73 -5.39
N PRO A 75 12.44 2.97 -4.94
CA PRO A 75 11.85 2.22 -3.83
C PRO A 75 11.29 0.85 -4.25
N TRP A 76 11.06 0.62 -5.54
CA TRP A 76 10.34 -0.56 -6.03
C TRP A 76 10.98 -1.91 -5.73
N PRO A 77 12.31 -2.07 -5.64
CA PRO A 77 12.91 -3.33 -5.21
C PRO A 77 12.39 -3.81 -3.84
N ALA A 78 12.05 -2.89 -2.92
CA ALA A 78 11.46 -3.24 -1.63
C ALA A 78 9.91 -3.32 -1.69
N LEU A 79 9.28 -2.54 -2.55
CA LEU A 79 7.83 -2.34 -2.55
C LEU A 79 7.04 -3.24 -3.52
N ASP A 80 7.66 -3.82 -4.55
CA ASP A 80 6.95 -4.58 -5.59
C ASP A 80 6.13 -5.74 -4.99
N VAL A 81 6.77 -6.58 -4.15
CA VAL A 81 6.10 -7.73 -3.55
C VAL A 81 4.96 -7.31 -2.62
N PRO A 82 5.16 -6.40 -1.63
CA PRO A 82 4.05 -5.90 -0.80
C PRO A 82 2.92 -5.26 -1.61
N ALA A 83 3.25 -4.44 -2.62
CA ALA A 83 2.25 -3.75 -3.44
C ALA A 83 1.39 -4.75 -4.24
N ARG A 84 2.02 -5.74 -4.87
CA ARG A 84 1.30 -6.78 -5.62
C ARG A 84 0.46 -7.66 -4.71
N ALA A 85 0.99 -8.06 -3.55
CA ALA A 85 0.26 -8.86 -2.57
C ALA A 85 -0.99 -8.13 -2.06
N LEU A 86 -0.86 -6.86 -1.67
CA LEU A 86 -2.00 -6.06 -1.19
C LEU A 86 -2.95 -5.65 -2.31
N THR A 87 -2.49 -5.58 -3.57
CA THR A 87 -3.37 -5.43 -4.74
C THR A 87 -4.29 -6.65 -4.87
N VAL A 88 -3.73 -7.85 -4.83
CA VAL A 88 -4.50 -9.11 -4.92
C VAL A 88 -5.44 -9.27 -3.73
N GLN A 89 -4.96 -8.99 -2.51
CA GLN A 89 -5.80 -9.04 -1.31
C GLN A 89 -6.99 -8.08 -1.43
N THR A 90 -6.75 -6.83 -1.82
CA THR A 90 -7.79 -5.81 -1.95
C THR A 90 -8.83 -6.21 -2.99
N ALA A 91 -8.40 -6.67 -4.17
CA ALA A 91 -9.31 -7.15 -5.21
C ALA A 91 -10.14 -8.36 -4.76
N ALA A 92 -9.53 -9.32 -4.05
CA ALA A 92 -10.23 -10.49 -3.53
C ALA A 92 -11.30 -10.11 -2.48
N VAL A 93 -10.96 -9.20 -1.56
CA VAL A 93 -11.92 -8.67 -0.57
C VAL A 93 -13.05 -7.91 -1.24
N ALA A 94 -12.75 -7.08 -2.24
CA ALA A 94 -13.76 -6.35 -3.01
C ALA A 94 -14.75 -7.31 -3.70
N LEU A 95 -14.25 -8.33 -4.40
CA LEU A 95 -15.07 -9.35 -5.03
C LEU A 95 -15.97 -10.09 -4.04
N ALA A 96 -15.42 -10.46 -2.86
CA ALA A 96 -16.19 -11.12 -1.82
C ALA A 96 -17.33 -10.23 -1.29
N LYS A 97 -17.07 -8.94 -1.08
CA LYS A 97 -18.08 -7.96 -0.66
C LYS A 97 -19.15 -7.77 -1.72
N CYS A 98 -18.76 -7.54 -2.98
CA CYS A 98 -19.68 -7.40 -4.12
C CYS A 98 -20.61 -8.60 -4.25
N ALA A 99 -20.06 -9.83 -4.12
CA ALA A 99 -20.85 -11.06 -4.17
C ALA A 99 -21.85 -11.17 -3.01
N ALA A 100 -21.43 -10.81 -1.79
CA ALA A 100 -22.31 -10.82 -0.62
C ALA A 100 -23.44 -9.78 -0.72
N GLU A 101 -23.14 -8.62 -1.31
CA GLU A 101 -24.08 -7.50 -1.50
C GLU A 101 -24.88 -7.58 -2.80
N GLN A 102 -24.59 -8.57 -3.66
CA GLN A 102 -25.20 -8.73 -5.00
C GLN A 102 -25.12 -7.47 -5.85
N ARG A 103 -23.97 -6.81 -5.85
CA ARG A 103 -23.69 -5.62 -6.65
C ARG A 103 -22.47 -5.81 -7.53
N ASP A 104 -22.35 -4.94 -8.53
CA ASP A 104 -21.13 -4.82 -9.30
C ASP A 104 -20.05 -4.05 -8.50
N PRO A 105 -18.75 -4.28 -8.79
CA PRO A 105 -17.66 -3.48 -8.24
C PRO A 105 -17.80 -2.00 -8.63
N ASP A 106 -17.43 -1.10 -7.71
CA ASP A 106 -17.27 0.32 -8.04
C ASP A 106 -15.99 0.57 -8.85
N ASP A 107 -15.80 1.82 -9.29
CA ASP A 107 -14.66 2.20 -10.15
C ASP A 107 -13.30 1.89 -9.50
N HIS A 108 -13.18 2.05 -8.18
CA HIS A 108 -11.92 1.79 -7.46
C HIS A 108 -11.69 0.28 -7.29
N GLU A 109 -12.72 -0.47 -6.92
CA GLU A 109 -12.68 -1.92 -6.81
C GLU A 109 -12.35 -2.56 -8.16
N GLN A 110 -12.98 -2.08 -9.24
CA GLN A 110 -12.72 -2.50 -10.61
C GLN A 110 -11.26 -2.23 -11.01
N LEU A 111 -10.71 -1.07 -10.65
CA LEU A 111 -9.30 -0.75 -10.96
C LEU A 111 -8.32 -1.71 -10.27
N MET A 112 -8.61 -2.14 -9.05
CA MET A 112 -7.80 -3.14 -8.33
C MET A 112 -7.92 -4.53 -8.97
N ILE A 113 -9.10 -4.92 -9.42
CA ILE A 113 -9.33 -6.18 -10.15
C ILE A 113 -8.57 -6.18 -11.48
N GLU A 114 -8.63 -5.10 -12.24
CA GLU A 114 -7.89 -4.95 -13.50
C GLU A 114 -6.37 -4.94 -13.29
N SER A 115 -5.90 -4.35 -12.18
CA SER A 115 -4.50 -4.41 -11.78
C SER A 115 -4.03 -5.84 -11.56
N CYS A 116 -4.87 -6.70 -10.96
CA CYS A 116 -4.55 -8.13 -10.82
C CYS A 116 -4.40 -8.83 -12.18
N ALA A 117 -5.26 -8.51 -13.15
CA ALA A 117 -5.15 -9.05 -14.50
C ALA A 117 -3.83 -8.63 -15.16
N ARG A 118 -3.42 -7.36 -15.04
CA ARG A 118 -2.12 -6.87 -15.52
C ARG A 118 -0.95 -7.61 -14.85
N ILE A 119 -0.99 -7.75 -13.53
CA ILE A 119 0.05 -8.47 -12.76
C ILE A 119 0.18 -9.92 -13.24
N ALA A 120 -0.93 -10.61 -13.49
CA ALA A 120 -0.93 -12.00 -13.96
C ALA A 120 -0.35 -12.17 -15.36
N THR A 121 -0.34 -11.10 -16.16
CA THR A 121 0.22 -11.09 -17.53
C THR A 121 1.66 -10.60 -17.61
N LEU A 122 2.28 -10.22 -16.48
CA LEU A 122 3.68 -9.80 -16.47
C LEU A 122 4.61 -10.99 -16.79
N PRO A 123 5.61 -10.80 -17.67
CA PRO A 123 6.67 -11.77 -17.89
C PRO A 123 7.35 -12.17 -16.57
N PRO A 124 7.75 -13.45 -16.39
CA PRO A 124 8.42 -13.91 -15.17
C PRO A 124 9.70 -13.14 -14.84
N GLU A 125 10.39 -12.62 -15.86
CA GLU A 125 11.61 -11.82 -15.75
C GLU A 125 11.38 -10.46 -15.07
N LEU A 126 10.14 -9.97 -15.04
CA LEU A 126 9.71 -8.78 -14.31
C LEU A 126 9.06 -9.12 -12.96
N ALA A 127 8.84 -10.40 -12.66
CA ALA A 127 8.19 -10.85 -11.42
C ALA A 127 9.19 -11.14 -10.28
N THR A 128 10.48 -11.23 -10.60
CA THR A 128 11.58 -11.43 -9.65
C THR A 128 12.62 -10.34 -9.84
N GLY A 129 12.57 -9.27 -9.04
CA GLY A 129 13.75 -8.43 -8.82
C GLY A 129 14.90 -9.27 -8.25
N PRO A 130 16.18 -8.96 -8.55
CA PRO A 130 17.29 -9.78 -8.09
C PRO A 130 17.31 -9.77 -6.57
N ALA A 131 17.25 -10.96 -5.96
CA ALA A 131 17.58 -11.10 -4.55
C ALA A 131 19.04 -10.68 -4.39
N SER A 132 19.30 -9.63 -3.62
CA SER A 132 20.64 -9.22 -3.17
C SER A 132 20.62 -9.05 -1.67
#